data_AF-A0A9P9KBQ3-F1
#
_entry.id   AF-A0A9P9KBQ3-F1
#
_cell.length_a   1.000
_cell.length_b   1.000
_cell.length_c   1.000
_cell.angle_alpha   90.00
_cell.angle_beta   90.00
_cell.angle_gamma   90.00
#
_symmetry.space_group_name_H-M   'P 1'
#
loop_
_entity.id
_entity.type
_entity.pdbx_description
1 polymer ?
#
loop_
_entity_poly.entity_id
_entity_poly.type
_entity_poly.pdbx_seq_one_letter_code
_entity_poly.pdbx_strand_id
1 'polypeptide(L)'
;MAGPRFDDPVYGSNVVTGISATGNAHQTFNFNQRFESRPLFLFPYERNEDFVTRPQISSKLEELLPRNSDDFRSAALWGLGGSGRYSKRQCSVFWVHANSEANFAQDYGSIAMVMGINTQGHGSELLQNVRHKIESLPRWLLVIDNAEDLSLFGVGSTQRNTSKIMNCIPRGPNGTVLWISRDEAIVGSLVGIRRGITVSKMTPEESKALLESNMPQSIGDGELDDAILLLKELQFLPLAISQAGAYIRRTETSISQYFTDLKEEQTRWSILKEPEFDRYRLHNSSNSILETWDPSIHRIHQVNELAYIILHILTYVDKQTIPERLLDAAAVYGERKQTEDMFESKKREAIRRLKNFSFLIEHHSGDNERTYEIHKLVKDAIRYNQRNASILEGHENKGNKDSRRLGACIKRQFKNNGRGKEDPRKGEEHFVGAAAEIVAGLYPHKTGLRTGEAP
;
A
#
# COMPACT_ATOMS: atom_id res chain seq x y z
N MET A 1 -19.13 20.54 -53.63
CA MET A 1 -18.33 19.41 -53.10
C MET A 1 -19.05 18.90 -51.87
N ALA A 2 -19.45 17.63 -51.91
CA ALA A 2 -20.37 17.01 -50.97
C ALA A 2 -19.70 16.77 -49.61
N GLY A 3 -20.43 17.07 -48.52
CA GLY A 3 -20.07 16.68 -47.16
C GLY A 3 -20.29 15.18 -46.91
N PRO A 4 -19.72 14.62 -45.84
CA PRO A 4 -19.79 13.19 -45.58
C PRO A 4 -21.22 12.73 -45.30
N ARG A 5 -21.63 11.65 -45.98
CA ARG A 5 -22.84 10.86 -45.70
C ARG A 5 -22.56 9.92 -44.52
N PHE A 6 -23.49 9.86 -43.58
CA PHE A 6 -23.56 8.83 -42.55
C PHE A 6 -24.50 7.74 -43.04
N ASP A 7 -23.95 6.63 -43.52
CA ASP A 7 -24.69 5.41 -43.83
C ASP A 7 -24.15 4.31 -42.91
N ASP A 8 -24.72 4.17 -41.70
CA ASP A 8 -24.81 2.91 -40.94
C ASP A 8 -25.80 3.03 -39.76
N PRO A 9 -26.51 1.94 -39.39
CA PRO A 9 -27.77 2.00 -38.65
C PRO A 9 -27.60 2.23 -37.14
N VAL A 10 -28.32 3.23 -36.62
CA VAL A 10 -28.52 3.47 -35.19
C VAL A 10 -29.55 2.47 -34.66
N TYR A 11 -29.10 1.50 -33.86
CA TYR A 11 -29.99 0.69 -33.03
C TYR A 11 -30.27 1.43 -31.71
N GLY A 12 -31.44 2.05 -31.62
CA GLY A 12 -32.01 2.54 -30.37
C GLY A 12 -33.04 1.56 -29.83
N SER A 13 -33.07 1.40 -28.51
CA SER A 13 -34.29 1.10 -27.77
C SER A 13 -34.15 1.57 -26.32
N ASN A 14 -34.72 2.76 -26.04
CA ASN A 14 -35.88 2.87 -25.18
C ASN A 14 -36.30 4.35 -25.10
N VAL A 15 -37.45 4.62 -25.70
CA VAL A 15 -38.22 5.85 -25.57
C VAL A 15 -39.03 5.72 -24.27
N VAL A 16 -38.99 6.76 -23.43
CA VAL A 16 -40.09 7.02 -22.48
C VAL A 16 -40.70 8.36 -22.90
N THR A 17 -41.96 8.26 -23.28
CA THR A 17 -42.87 9.34 -23.64
C THR A 17 -43.38 10.08 -22.41
N GLY A 18 -43.53 11.39 -22.52
CA GLY A 18 -44.58 12.12 -21.79
C GLY A 18 -44.13 13.31 -20.95
N ILE A 19 -43.78 14.44 -21.57
CA ILE A 19 -44.18 15.78 -21.08
C ILE A 19 -44.50 16.63 -22.31
N SER A 20 -45.77 17.01 -22.46
CA SER A 20 -46.20 18.04 -23.41
C SER A 20 -46.03 19.39 -22.73
N ALA A 21 -45.23 20.28 -23.33
CA ALA A 21 -45.18 21.68 -22.95
C ALA A 21 -45.32 22.54 -24.21
N THR A 22 -46.51 23.12 -24.37
CA THR A 22 -46.79 24.16 -25.36
C THR A 22 -46.26 25.49 -24.84
N GLY A 23 -45.30 26.08 -25.55
CA GLY A 23 -44.80 27.42 -25.25
C GLY A 23 -43.62 27.79 -26.13
N ASN A 24 -43.79 28.80 -26.98
CA ASN A 24 -42.72 29.38 -27.80
C ASN A 24 -41.66 30.01 -26.90
N ALA A 25 -40.58 29.29 -26.65
CA ALA A 25 -39.31 29.84 -26.20
C ALA A 25 -38.21 29.26 -27.08
N HIS A 26 -37.69 30.08 -28.00
CA HIS A 26 -36.39 29.82 -28.62
C HIS A 26 -35.33 29.93 -27.51
N GLN A 27 -35.15 28.87 -26.72
CA GLN A 27 -33.92 28.68 -25.95
C GLN A 27 -32.88 28.11 -26.89
N THR A 28 -32.06 28.99 -27.44
CA THR A 28 -30.77 28.61 -28.03
C THR A 28 -29.93 28.07 -26.88
N PHE A 29 -29.83 26.74 -26.76
CA PHE A 29 -28.85 26.12 -25.88
C PHE A 29 -27.46 26.38 -26.47
N ASN A 30 -26.83 27.45 -25.99
CA ASN A 30 -25.44 27.76 -26.28
C ASN A 30 -24.56 26.73 -25.55
N PHE A 31 -24.27 25.59 -26.18
CA PHE A 31 -23.32 24.59 -25.68
C PHE A 31 -21.85 25.09 -25.67
N ASN A 32 -21.62 26.36 -26.02
CA ASN A 32 -20.31 26.98 -26.12
C ASN A 32 -20.00 27.95 -24.97
N GLN A 33 -20.53 27.73 -23.76
CA GLN A 33 -19.84 28.26 -22.58
C GLN A 33 -18.64 27.36 -22.27
N ARG A 34 -17.50 27.64 -22.92
CA ARG A 34 -16.20 27.29 -22.35
C ARG A 34 -16.09 28.04 -21.03
N PHE A 35 -16.53 27.42 -19.94
CA PHE A 35 -16.01 27.80 -18.64
C PHE A 35 -14.50 27.57 -18.73
N GLU A 36 -13.71 28.64 -18.74
CA GLU A 36 -12.31 28.56 -18.36
C GLU A 36 -12.27 28.20 -16.87
N SER A 37 -12.60 26.94 -16.58
CA SER A 37 -12.59 26.41 -15.24
C SER A 37 -11.13 26.28 -14.83
N ARG A 38 -10.69 27.13 -13.90
CA ARG A 38 -9.39 26.94 -13.23
C ARG A 38 -9.29 25.49 -12.75
N PRO A 39 -8.13 24.83 -12.92
CA PRO A 39 -7.96 23.46 -12.44
C PRO A 39 -8.28 23.37 -10.94
N LEU A 40 -9.09 22.38 -10.58
CA LEU A 40 -9.43 22.11 -9.18
C LEU A 40 -8.40 21.15 -8.60
N PHE A 41 -7.76 21.53 -7.49
CA PHE A 41 -6.82 20.67 -6.79
C PHE A 41 -7.40 20.30 -5.44
N LEU A 42 -7.85 19.06 -5.31
CA LEU A 42 -8.17 18.47 -4.01
C LEU A 42 -7.16 17.36 -3.74
N PHE A 43 -6.02 17.79 -3.21
CA PHE A 43 -4.93 16.92 -2.81
C PHE A 43 -4.51 17.34 -1.40
N PRO A 44 -4.49 16.41 -0.43
CA PRO A 44 -4.35 16.77 0.99
C PRO A 44 -2.92 17.06 1.42
N TYR A 45 -1.97 17.21 0.49
CA TYR A 45 -0.57 17.34 0.84
C TYR A 45 0.12 18.51 0.13
N GLU A 46 1.06 19.12 0.84
CA GLU A 46 1.92 20.15 0.30
C GLU A 46 2.97 19.56 -0.67
N ARG A 47 3.54 20.42 -1.52
CA ARG A 47 4.68 20.03 -2.34
C ARG A 47 5.86 19.73 -1.42
N ASN A 48 6.39 18.51 -1.50
CA ASN A 48 7.63 18.17 -0.83
C ASN A 48 8.81 18.85 -1.55
N GLU A 49 9.50 19.76 -0.86
CA GLU A 49 10.69 20.45 -1.36
C GLU A 49 11.93 19.57 -1.31
N ASP A 50 11.93 18.56 -0.42
CA ASP A 50 13.01 17.59 -0.20
C ASP A 50 12.87 16.36 -1.12
N PHE A 51 12.06 16.46 -2.17
CA PHE A 51 11.79 15.37 -3.10
C PHE A 51 13.01 15.01 -3.94
N VAL A 52 13.52 13.79 -3.74
CA VAL A 52 14.55 13.21 -4.61
C VAL A 52 13.90 12.62 -5.86
N THR A 53 14.34 13.09 -7.02
CA THR A 53 13.84 12.61 -8.31
C THR A 53 14.24 11.16 -8.54
N ARG A 54 13.29 10.35 -9.04
CA ARG A 54 13.51 8.95 -9.45
C ARG A 54 13.24 8.80 -10.95
N PRO A 55 14.23 9.06 -11.82
CA PRO A 55 14.02 9.25 -13.26
C PRO A 55 13.37 8.06 -13.96
N GLN A 56 13.67 6.83 -13.51
CA GLN A 56 13.11 5.61 -14.08
C GLN A 56 11.58 5.54 -13.89
N ILE A 57 11.12 5.87 -12.68
CA ILE A 57 9.69 5.88 -12.34
C ILE A 57 9.00 7.03 -13.04
N SER A 58 9.58 8.24 -12.99
CA SER A 58 8.97 9.41 -13.62
C SER A 58 8.85 9.25 -15.13
N SER A 59 9.88 8.71 -15.79
CA SER A 59 9.85 8.45 -17.24
C SER A 59 8.79 7.42 -17.59
N LYS A 60 8.65 6.36 -16.80
CA LYS A 60 7.62 5.34 -17.04
C LYS A 60 6.21 5.86 -16.81
N LEU A 61 6.02 6.75 -15.83
CA LEU A 61 4.76 7.44 -15.62
C LEU A 61 4.41 8.34 -16.79
N GLU A 62 5.36 9.11 -17.33
CA GLU A 62 5.10 9.95 -18.52
C GLU A 62 4.81 9.11 -19.78
N GLU A 63 5.43 7.94 -19.92
CA GLU A 63 5.13 6.98 -21.01
C GLU A 63 3.71 6.43 -20.89
N LEU A 64 3.31 5.93 -19.71
CA LEU A 64 2.01 5.28 -19.51
C LEU A 64 0.87 6.27 -19.38
N LEU A 65 1.16 7.43 -18.78
CA LEU A 65 0.26 8.54 -18.50
C LEU A 65 0.87 9.81 -19.11
N PRO A 66 0.79 9.99 -20.44
CA PRO A 66 1.22 11.23 -21.08
C PRO A 66 0.30 12.40 -20.73
N ARG A 67 0.89 13.58 -20.49
CA ARG A 67 0.16 14.79 -20.02
C ARG A 67 -0.89 15.33 -20.99
N ASN A 68 -0.68 15.11 -22.29
CA ASN A 68 -1.48 15.70 -23.37
C ASN A 68 -2.21 14.61 -24.19
N SER A 69 -2.67 13.55 -23.55
CA SER A 69 -3.47 12.51 -24.21
C SER A 69 -4.94 12.83 -24.14
N ASP A 70 -5.62 12.73 -25.28
CA ASP A 70 -7.06 12.88 -25.36
C ASP A 70 -7.82 11.58 -25.01
N ASP A 71 -7.10 10.45 -24.96
CA ASP A 71 -7.64 9.16 -24.51
C ASP A 71 -7.68 9.05 -22.99
N PHE A 72 -8.61 8.23 -22.49
CA PHE A 72 -8.56 7.73 -21.12
C PHE A 72 -7.29 6.92 -20.85
N ARG A 73 -6.57 7.24 -19.77
CA ARG A 73 -5.36 6.52 -19.34
C ARG A 73 -5.51 6.01 -17.91
N SER A 74 -5.02 4.80 -17.66
CA SER A 74 -4.98 4.21 -16.32
C SER A 74 -3.63 3.54 -16.10
N ALA A 75 -3.03 3.67 -14.92
CA ALA A 75 -1.80 2.96 -14.56
C ALA A 75 -1.74 2.73 -13.05
N ALA A 76 -0.91 1.78 -12.61
CA ALA A 76 -0.71 1.52 -11.18
C ALA A 76 0.76 1.73 -10.78
N LEU A 77 0.99 2.39 -9.65
CA LEU A 77 2.19 2.28 -8.86
C LEU A 77 1.96 1.21 -7.80
N TRP A 78 2.90 0.28 -7.67
CA TRP A 78 2.81 -0.72 -6.61
C TRP A 78 4.18 -1.09 -6.04
N GLY A 79 4.22 -1.49 -4.77
CA GLY A 79 5.46 -1.95 -4.14
C GLY A 79 5.40 -1.89 -2.62
N LEU A 80 6.54 -2.15 -1.98
CA LEU A 80 6.68 -1.99 -0.55
C LEU A 80 6.42 -0.50 -0.19
N GLY A 81 5.42 -0.24 0.64
CA GLY A 81 4.95 1.12 0.94
C GLY A 81 6.06 2.06 1.42
N GLY A 82 5.87 3.38 1.22
CA GLY A 82 6.82 4.41 1.66
C GLY A 82 7.73 4.98 0.57
N SER A 83 7.30 4.96 -0.71
CA SER A 83 8.21 5.05 -1.84
C SER A 83 8.02 6.23 -2.82
N GLY A 84 7.39 7.32 -2.36
CA GLY A 84 7.41 8.63 -3.03
C GLY A 84 6.17 8.93 -3.90
N ARG A 85 5.93 10.22 -4.15
CA ARG A 85 4.67 10.76 -4.71
C ARG A 85 4.81 11.30 -6.14
N TYR A 86 3.72 11.28 -6.90
CA TYR A 86 3.61 11.90 -8.21
C TYR A 86 3.30 13.41 -8.09
N SER A 87 3.87 14.24 -8.97
CA SER A 87 3.66 15.70 -8.94
C SER A 87 3.13 16.27 -10.26
N LYS A 88 2.24 17.25 -10.09
CA LYS A 88 1.67 18.27 -11.00
C LYS A 88 1.50 17.91 -12.49
N ARG A 89 0.22 17.88 -12.89
CA ARG A 89 -0.25 18.02 -14.26
C ARG A 89 -1.05 19.31 -14.41
N GLN A 90 -1.14 19.87 -15.61
CA GLN A 90 -2.03 21.00 -15.93
C GLN A 90 -3.48 20.49 -16.08
N CYS A 91 -4.04 19.94 -15.01
CA CYS A 91 -5.39 19.39 -14.97
C CYS A 91 -5.96 19.45 -13.55
N SER A 92 -7.27 19.21 -13.41
CA SER A 92 -7.88 19.02 -12.09
C SER A 92 -7.41 17.71 -11.47
N VAL A 93 -7.03 17.72 -10.19
CA VAL A 93 -6.50 16.56 -9.48
C VAL A 93 -7.35 16.25 -8.25
N PHE A 94 -7.77 15.00 -8.13
CA PHE A 94 -8.55 14.48 -7.02
C PHE A 94 -7.81 13.29 -6.40
N TRP A 95 -7.68 13.28 -5.07
CA TRP A 95 -7.04 12.20 -4.32
C TRP A 95 -8.05 11.51 -3.42
N VAL A 96 -8.12 10.19 -3.50
CA VAL A 96 -9.11 9.37 -2.80
C VAL A 96 -8.44 8.14 -2.19
N HIS A 97 -8.69 7.88 -0.92
CA HIS A 97 -8.18 6.71 -0.21
C HIS A 97 -9.14 5.52 -0.38
N ALA A 98 -8.58 4.39 -0.80
CA ALA A 98 -9.29 3.14 -1.11
C ALA A 98 -8.96 1.99 -0.15
N ASN A 99 -8.50 2.31 1.06
CA ASN A 99 -8.29 1.32 2.13
C ASN A 99 -9.61 0.80 2.75
N SER A 100 -10.74 1.50 2.54
CA SER A 100 -12.09 1.02 2.86
C SER A 100 -13.16 1.76 2.05
N GLU A 101 -14.37 1.18 1.94
CA GLU A 101 -15.53 1.86 1.33
C GLU A 101 -15.88 3.17 2.05
N ALA A 102 -15.74 3.21 3.37
CA ALA A 102 -16.03 4.39 4.18
C ALA A 102 -15.09 5.56 3.86
N ASN A 103 -13.78 5.31 3.78
CA ASN A 103 -12.79 6.35 3.45
C ASN A 103 -12.96 6.85 2.02
N PHE A 104 -13.24 5.93 1.08
CA PHE A 104 -13.55 6.29 -0.30
C PHE A 104 -14.78 7.22 -0.37
N ALA A 105 -15.84 6.87 0.34
CA ALA A 105 -17.07 7.68 0.38
C ALA A 105 -16.87 9.04 1.05
N GLN A 106 -16.07 9.10 2.11
CA GLN A 106 -15.71 10.35 2.79
C GLN A 106 -14.94 11.30 1.86
N ASP A 107 -13.96 10.79 1.11
CA ASP A 107 -13.17 11.60 0.18
C ASP A 107 -14.02 12.07 -1.01
N TYR A 108 -14.90 11.22 -1.55
CA TYR A 108 -15.88 11.65 -2.55
C TYR A 108 -16.85 12.70 -2.00
N GLY A 109 -17.24 12.63 -0.72
CA GLY A 109 -18.03 13.66 -0.06
C GLY A 109 -17.29 15.00 0.04
N SER A 110 -15.98 14.96 0.28
CA SER A 110 -15.12 16.16 0.27
C SER A 110 -15.01 16.76 -1.13
N ILE A 111 -14.89 15.92 -2.17
CA ILE A 111 -14.92 16.37 -3.57
C ILE A 111 -16.28 17.02 -3.90
N ALA A 112 -17.38 16.40 -3.49
CA ALA A 112 -18.73 16.91 -3.71
C ALA A 112 -18.90 18.33 -3.13
N MET A 113 -18.43 18.54 -1.90
CA MET A 113 -18.48 19.83 -1.21
C MET A 113 -17.74 20.92 -2.00
N VAL A 114 -16.51 20.64 -2.46
CA VAL A 114 -15.72 21.61 -3.25
C VAL A 114 -16.33 21.86 -4.62
N MET A 115 -16.98 20.86 -5.21
CA MET A 115 -17.66 20.98 -6.50
C MET A 115 -19.07 21.61 -6.41
N GLY A 116 -19.55 21.94 -5.21
CA GLY A 116 -20.89 22.48 -4.99
C GLY A 116 -22.01 21.48 -5.33
N ILE A 117 -21.72 20.17 -5.26
CA ILE A 117 -22.71 19.11 -5.49
C ILE A 117 -23.55 18.96 -4.22
N ASN A 118 -24.88 18.97 -4.37
CA ASN A 118 -25.79 18.80 -3.25
C ASN A 118 -25.60 17.43 -2.58
N THR A 119 -25.23 17.43 -1.30
CA THR A 119 -24.94 16.22 -0.50
C THR A 119 -26.17 15.61 0.16
N GLN A 120 -27.38 16.12 -0.11
CA GLN A 120 -28.63 15.63 0.48
C GLN A 120 -29.13 14.29 -0.13
N GLY A 121 -28.45 13.75 -1.15
CA GLY A 121 -28.79 12.47 -1.78
C GLY A 121 -28.25 11.23 -1.03
N HIS A 122 -28.78 10.05 -1.35
CA HIS A 122 -28.30 8.78 -0.79
C HIS A 122 -26.83 8.50 -1.21
N GLY A 123 -26.06 7.81 -0.37
CA GLY A 123 -24.61 7.64 -0.56
C GLY A 123 -24.17 7.17 -1.96
N SER A 124 -24.89 6.26 -2.61
CA SER A 124 -24.57 5.81 -3.98
C SER A 124 -24.83 6.88 -5.05
N GLU A 125 -25.84 7.72 -4.87
CA GLU A 125 -26.17 8.81 -5.80
C GLU A 125 -25.10 9.90 -5.73
N LEU A 126 -24.63 10.24 -4.53
CA LEU A 126 -23.51 11.15 -4.33
C LEU A 126 -22.27 10.70 -5.10
N LEU A 127 -21.88 9.42 -4.97
CA LEU A 127 -20.70 8.88 -5.64
C LEU A 127 -20.83 8.97 -7.17
N GLN A 128 -22.01 8.68 -7.71
CA GLN A 128 -22.29 8.80 -9.14
C GLN A 128 -22.27 10.27 -9.59
N ASN A 129 -22.85 11.19 -8.84
CA ASN A 129 -22.85 12.61 -9.18
C ASN A 129 -21.43 13.19 -9.20
N VAL A 130 -20.60 12.82 -8.22
CA VAL A 130 -19.18 13.19 -8.20
C VAL A 130 -18.45 12.59 -9.41
N ARG A 131 -18.67 11.32 -9.72
CA ARG A 131 -18.09 10.66 -10.91
C ARG A 131 -18.41 11.45 -12.19
N HIS A 132 -19.69 11.70 -12.47
CA HIS A 132 -20.10 12.43 -13.67
C HIS A 132 -19.54 13.86 -13.69
N LYS A 133 -19.45 14.52 -12.52
CA LYS A 133 -18.87 15.85 -12.44
C LYS A 133 -17.37 15.84 -12.75
N ILE A 134 -16.62 14.87 -12.26
CA ILE A 134 -15.20 14.69 -12.63
C ILE A 134 -15.07 14.44 -14.14
N GLU A 135 -15.88 13.55 -14.70
CA GLU A 135 -15.88 13.24 -16.15
C GLU A 135 -16.22 14.46 -17.02
N SER A 136 -17.00 15.43 -16.50
CA SER A 136 -17.34 16.67 -17.21
C SER A 136 -16.18 17.68 -17.28
N LEU A 137 -15.09 17.48 -16.54
CA LEU A 137 -13.96 18.40 -16.53
C LEU A 137 -13.10 18.23 -17.80
N PRO A 138 -12.54 19.32 -18.36
CA PRO A 138 -11.76 19.24 -19.61
C PRO A 138 -10.56 18.28 -19.55
N ARG A 139 -9.84 18.28 -18.42
CA ARG A 139 -8.76 17.35 -18.10
C ARG A 139 -8.77 17.07 -16.61
N TRP A 140 -8.65 15.80 -16.23
CA TRP A 140 -8.68 15.41 -14.84
C TRP A 140 -7.76 14.22 -14.54
N LEU A 141 -7.28 14.16 -13.30
CA LEU A 141 -6.54 13.06 -12.71
C LEU A 141 -7.26 12.64 -11.43
N LEU A 142 -7.64 11.37 -11.34
CA LEU A 142 -8.03 10.73 -10.10
C LEU A 142 -6.89 9.85 -9.60
N VAL A 143 -6.38 10.12 -8.41
CA VAL A 143 -5.44 9.24 -7.72
C VAL A 143 -6.20 8.42 -6.69
N ILE A 144 -6.07 7.11 -6.77
CA ILE A 144 -6.69 6.14 -5.87
C ILE A 144 -5.57 5.54 -5.02
N ASP A 145 -5.47 5.97 -3.77
CA ASP A 145 -4.39 5.62 -2.86
C ASP A 145 -4.76 4.46 -1.93
N ASN A 146 -3.77 3.66 -1.53
CA ASN A 146 -3.94 2.45 -0.70
C ASN A 146 -4.99 1.45 -1.24
N ALA A 147 -4.99 1.19 -2.55
CA ALA A 147 -5.90 0.27 -3.22
C ALA A 147 -5.49 -1.22 -3.06
N GLU A 148 -5.42 -1.69 -1.81
CA GLU A 148 -4.95 -3.04 -1.45
C GLU A 148 -6.09 -4.08 -1.38
N ASP A 149 -7.29 -3.65 -0.99
CA ASP A 149 -8.47 -4.50 -1.04
C ASP A 149 -9.12 -4.44 -2.43
N LEU A 150 -8.60 -5.25 -3.34
CA LEU A 150 -9.11 -5.32 -4.72
C LEU A 150 -10.57 -5.80 -4.80
N SER A 151 -11.08 -6.46 -3.75
CA SER A 151 -12.48 -6.92 -3.71
C SER A 151 -13.46 -5.75 -3.65
N LEU A 152 -13.04 -4.60 -3.09
CA LEU A 152 -13.79 -3.35 -3.14
C LEU A 152 -14.12 -2.94 -4.58
N PHE A 153 -13.28 -3.34 -5.54
CA PHE A 153 -13.43 -3.05 -6.97
C PHE A 153 -13.99 -4.25 -7.77
N GLY A 154 -14.44 -5.30 -7.09
CA GLY A 154 -15.05 -6.49 -7.70
C GLY A 154 -14.08 -7.58 -8.14
N VAL A 155 -12.78 -7.44 -7.84
CA VAL A 155 -11.79 -8.49 -8.14
C VAL A 155 -12.07 -9.72 -7.27
N GLY A 156 -12.11 -10.90 -7.90
CA GLY A 156 -12.45 -12.16 -7.23
C GLY A 156 -13.95 -12.44 -7.09
N SER A 157 -14.83 -11.53 -7.51
CA SER A 157 -16.27 -11.78 -7.56
C SER A 157 -16.66 -12.55 -8.83
N THR A 158 -17.47 -13.59 -8.68
CA THR A 158 -18.04 -14.36 -9.82
C THR A 158 -19.20 -13.62 -10.50
N GLN A 159 -19.74 -12.60 -9.86
CA GLN A 159 -20.82 -11.78 -10.40
C GLN A 159 -20.25 -10.49 -11.01
N ARG A 160 -20.37 -10.34 -12.33
CA ARG A 160 -20.05 -9.06 -13.01
C ARG A 160 -20.91 -7.95 -12.40
N ASN A 161 -20.30 -6.81 -12.06
CA ASN A 161 -20.92 -5.54 -11.66
C ASN A 161 -21.47 -5.41 -10.23
N THR A 162 -21.05 -6.24 -9.27
CA THR A 162 -21.48 -6.08 -7.85
C THR A 162 -20.77 -4.95 -7.10
N SER A 163 -19.58 -4.54 -7.54
CA SER A 163 -18.84 -3.46 -6.87
C SER A 163 -19.46 -2.09 -7.16
N LYS A 164 -20.07 -1.50 -6.13
CA LYS A 164 -20.56 -0.11 -6.17
C LYS A 164 -19.42 0.88 -6.41
N ILE A 165 -18.25 0.65 -5.82
CA ILE A 165 -17.10 1.56 -5.91
C ILE A 165 -16.51 1.57 -7.31
N MET A 166 -16.33 0.41 -7.95
CA MET A 166 -15.78 0.35 -9.31
C MET A 166 -16.65 1.11 -10.32
N ASN A 167 -17.97 1.08 -10.13
CA ASN A 167 -18.94 1.83 -10.94
C ASN A 167 -18.92 3.34 -10.67
N CYS A 168 -18.22 3.79 -9.62
CA CYS A 168 -18.04 5.20 -9.27
C CYS A 168 -16.68 5.75 -9.70
N ILE A 169 -15.80 4.91 -10.27
CA ILE A 169 -14.54 5.37 -10.84
C ILE A 169 -14.81 6.06 -12.19
N PRO A 170 -14.43 7.33 -12.36
CA PRO A 170 -14.66 8.07 -13.58
C PRO A 170 -13.92 7.43 -14.76
N ARG A 171 -14.59 7.41 -15.91
CA ARG A 171 -14.08 6.97 -17.19
C ARG A 171 -14.53 7.97 -18.24
N GLY A 172 -13.58 8.49 -19.01
CA GLY A 172 -13.89 9.46 -20.04
C GLY A 172 -12.64 9.94 -20.77
N PRO A 173 -12.82 10.55 -21.96
CA PRO A 173 -11.71 11.16 -22.69
C PRO A 173 -11.02 12.21 -21.81
N ASN A 174 -9.74 12.45 -22.06
CA ASN A 174 -8.90 13.39 -21.31
C ASN A 174 -8.72 13.05 -19.81
N GLY A 175 -9.19 11.88 -19.39
CA GLY A 175 -9.17 11.43 -18.00
C GLY A 175 -7.98 10.53 -17.71
N THR A 176 -7.42 10.68 -16.51
CA THR A 176 -6.36 9.78 -16.02
C THR A 176 -6.71 9.21 -14.65
N VAL A 177 -6.52 7.90 -14.48
CA VAL A 177 -6.60 7.23 -13.17
C VAL A 177 -5.22 6.68 -12.81
N LEU A 178 -4.70 7.09 -11.66
CA LEU A 178 -3.48 6.54 -11.09
C LEU A 178 -3.83 5.74 -9.84
N TRP A 179 -3.58 4.44 -9.88
CA TRP A 179 -3.75 3.57 -8.73
C TRP A 179 -2.44 3.50 -7.95
N ILE A 180 -2.51 3.54 -6.62
CA ILE A 180 -1.38 3.32 -5.73
C ILE A 180 -1.78 2.16 -4.79
N SER A 181 -0.98 1.10 -4.78
CA SER A 181 -1.25 -0.09 -3.99
C SER A 181 0.04 -0.70 -3.46
N ARG A 182 -0.06 -1.56 -2.45
CA ARG A 182 1.06 -2.41 -2.02
C ARG A 182 0.95 -3.84 -2.57
N ASP A 183 -0.17 -4.17 -3.21
CA ASP A 183 -0.46 -5.49 -3.76
C ASP A 183 -0.27 -5.49 -5.28
N GLU A 184 0.76 -6.21 -5.76
CA GLU A 184 1.02 -6.44 -7.18
C GLU A 184 -0.20 -6.99 -7.93
N ALA A 185 -1.12 -7.70 -7.25
CA ALA A 185 -2.32 -8.25 -7.89
C ALA A 185 -3.20 -7.17 -8.55
N ILE A 186 -3.00 -5.88 -8.23
CA ILE A 186 -3.66 -4.78 -8.94
C ILE A 186 -3.36 -4.81 -10.45
N VAL A 187 -2.17 -5.26 -10.82
CA VAL A 187 -1.71 -5.46 -12.19
C VAL A 187 -2.28 -6.78 -12.71
N GLY A 188 -2.92 -6.73 -13.88
CA GLY A 188 -3.70 -7.84 -14.43
C GLY A 188 -5.15 -7.91 -13.91
N SER A 189 -5.47 -7.26 -12.78
CA SER A 189 -6.84 -7.22 -12.24
C SER A 189 -7.57 -5.90 -12.55
N LEU A 190 -7.01 -4.76 -12.13
CA LEU A 190 -7.62 -3.43 -12.33
C LEU A 190 -6.92 -2.61 -13.42
N VAL A 191 -5.63 -2.87 -13.64
CA VAL A 191 -4.86 -2.28 -14.75
C VAL A 191 -4.21 -3.37 -15.59
N GLY A 192 -3.96 -3.10 -16.87
CA GLY A 192 -3.27 -4.07 -17.74
C GLY A 192 -1.86 -4.40 -17.25
N ILE A 193 -1.38 -5.62 -17.57
CA ILE A 193 -0.09 -6.15 -17.06
C ILE A 193 1.09 -5.22 -17.32
N ARG A 194 1.12 -4.57 -18.49
CA ARG A 194 2.19 -3.64 -18.91
C ARG A 194 1.99 -2.21 -18.41
N ARG A 195 0.97 -1.96 -17.59
CA ARG A 195 0.58 -0.63 -17.07
C ARG A 195 0.79 -0.50 -15.56
N GLY A 196 1.45 -1.48 -14.95
CA GLY A 196 1.99 -1.39 -13.59
C GLY A 196 3.43 -0.91 -13.59
N ILE A 197 3.80 -0.14 -12.57
CA ILE A 197 5.15 0.31 -12.31
C ILE A 197 5.49 -0.13 -10.87
N THR A 198 6.46 -1.03 -10.76
CA THR A 198 6.98 -1.45 -9.47
C THR A 198 7.83 -0.34 -8.88
N VAL A 199 7.51 0.08 -7.67
CA VAL A 199 8.28 1.03 -6.90
C VAL A 199 9.22 0.26 -5.98
N SER A 200 10.45 0.05 -6.47
CA SER A 200 11.51 -0.63 -5.74
C SER A 200 12.18 0.29 -4.71
N LYS A 201 13.08 -0.30 -3.90
CA LYS A 201 14.05 0.43 -3.05
C LYS A 201 14.83 1.47 -3.87
N MET A 202 15.27 2.53 -3.22
CA MET A 202 16.08 3.57 -3.88
C MET A 202 17.43 3.01 -4.31
N THR A 203 18.01 3.59 -5.36
CA THR A 203 19.42 3.33 -5.67
C THR A 203 20.33 3.89 -4.57
N PRO A 204 21.59 3.46 -4.46
CA PRO A 204 22.53 4.07 -3.51
C PRO A 204 22.62 5.59 -3.66
N GLU A 205 22.60 6.10 -4.88
CA GLU A 205 22.68 7.53 -5.20
C GLU A 205 21.41 8.28 -4.79
N GLU A 206 20.24 7.73 -5.14
CA GLU A 206 18.94 8.26 -4.70
C GLU A 206 18.83 8.29 -3.16
N SER A 207 19.32 7.23 -2.51
CA SER A 207 19.28 7.08 -1.05
C SER A 207 20.21 8.06 -0.34
N LYS A 208 21.43 8.24 -0.85
CA LYS A 208 22.37 9.23 -0.34
C LYS A 208 21.80 10.64 -0.46
N ALA A 209 21.27 10.99 -1.63
CA ALA A 209 20.66 12.30 -1.86
C ALA A 209 19.49 12.57 -0.91
N LEU A 210 18.68 11.55 -0.60
CA LEU A 210 17.55 11.69 0.33
C LEU A 210 18.02 11.86 1.78
N LEU A 211 19.07 11.14 2.19
CA LEU A 211 19.65 11.31 3.51
C LEU A 211 20.20 12.74 3.66
N GLU A 212 20.96 13.21 2.67
CA GLU A 212 21.53 14.57 2.64
C GLU A 212 20.45 15.65 2.65
N SER A 213 19.34 15.49 1.92
CA SER A 213 18.25 16.48 1.93
C SER A 213 17.55 16.61 3.30
N ASN A 214 17.64 15.58 4.14
CA ASN A 214 17.06 15.60 5.49
C ASN A 214 18.06 16.03 6.58
N MET A 215 19.31 16.28 6.23
CA MET A 215 20.38 16.68 7.17
C MET A 215 20.80 18.14 6.96
N PRO A 216 21.30 18.81 8.01
CA PRO A 216 21.73 20.21 7.91
C PRO A 216 23.05 20.38 7.15
N GLN A 217 23.85 19.32 7.03
CA GLN A 217 25.15 19.31 6.36
C GLN A 217 25.23 18.11 5.41
N SER A 218 25.95 18.28 4.30
CA SER A 218 26.28 17.16 3.39
C SER A 218 27.18 16.16 4.10
N ILE A 219 27.10 14.89 3.68
CA ILE A 219 27.95 13.83 4.23
C ILE A 219 29.40 14.13 3.88
N GLY A 220 30.25 14.34 4.90
CA GLY A 220 31.68 14.55 4.72
C GLY A 220 32.41 13.25 4.35
N ASP A 221 33.62 13.37 3.79
CA ASP A 221 34.42 12.21 3.35
C ASP A 221 34.66 11.19 4.48
N GLY A 222 34.82 11.67 5.72
CA GLY A 222 35.03 10.83 6.91
C GLY A 222 33.79 10.07 7.39
N GLU A 223 32.59 10.42 6.93
CA GLU A 223 31.32 9.76 7.31
C GLU A 223 30.72 8.93 6.16
N LEU A 224 31.36 8.93 4.99
CA LEU A 224 30.81 8.29 3.79
C LEU A 224 30.61 6.79 3.96
N ASP A 225 31.56 6.10 4.60
CA ASP A 225 31.46 4.65 4.85
C ASP A 225 30.32 4.33 5.82
N ASP A 226 30.18 5.11 6.89
CA ASP A 226 29.09 4.95 7.86
C ASP A 226 27.72 5.25 7.22
N ALA A 227 27.64 6.26 6.35
CA ALA A 227 26.42 6.53 5.59
C ALA A 227 26.04 5.38 4.66
N ILE A 228 27.00 4.78 3.96
CA ILE A 228 26.75 3.61 3.10
C ILE A 228 26.25 2.43 3.93
N LEU A 229 26.85 2.18 5.10
CA LEU A 229 26.44 1.11 6.01
C LEU A 229 25.05 1.37 6.59
N LEU A 230 24.75 2.61 6.97
CA LEU A 230 23.42 3.02 7.44
C LEU A 230 22.36 2.81 6.36
N LEU A 231 22.60 3.25 5.12
CA LEU A 231 21.65 3.09 4.02
C LEU A 231 21.37 1.62 3.69
N LYS A 232 22.39 0.75 3.78
CA LYS A 232 22.22 -0.71 3.68
C LYS A 232 21.37 -1.27 4.81
N GLU A 233 21.59 -0.80 6.03
CA GLU A 233 20.84 -1.23 7.21
C GLU A 233 19.38 -0.78 7.19
N LEU A 234 19.11 0.41 6.64
CA LEU A 234 17.78 0.93 6.31
C LEU A 234 17.21 0.37 5.00
N GLN A 235 17.96 -0.53 4.35
CA GLN A 235 17.60 -1.28 3.16
C GLN A 235 17.18 -0.40 1.97
N PHE A 236 17.75 0.81 1.91
CA PHE A 236 17.46 1.80 0.87
C PHE A 236 15.96 2.15 0.76
N LEU A 237 15.20 2.06 1.86
CA LEU A 237 13.79 2.46 1.88
C LEU A 237 13.62 3.96 2.11
N PRO A 238 12.91 4.69 1.23
CA PRO A 238 12.83 6.16 1.34
C PRO A 238 12.24 6.63 2.67
N LEU A 239 11.20 5.96 3.17
CA LEU A 239 10.59 6.26 4.47
C LEU A 239 11.61 6.13 5.61
N ALA A 240 12.37 5.03 5.64
CA ALA A 240 13.33 4.77 6.69
C ALA A 240 14.51 5.74 6.66
N ILE A 241 14.97 6.09 5.45
CA ILE A 241 16.03 7.09 5.25
C ILE A 241 15.58 8.48 5.70
N SER A 242 14.36 8.89 5.33
CA SER A 242 13.82 10.20 5.70
C SER A 242 13.69 10.33 7.22
N GLN A 243 13.19 9.29 7.89
CA GLN A 243 13.09 9.26 9.35
C GLN A 243 14.47 9.29 10.02
N ALA A 244 15.45 8.54 9.51
CA ALA A 244 16.81 8.56 10.03
C ALA A 244 17.46 9.95 9.88
N GLY A 245 17.36 10.57 8.70
CA GLY A 245 17.89 11.92 8.48
C GLY A 245 17.22 12.97 9.37
N ALA A 246 15.89 12.90 9.55
CA ALA A 246 15.16 13.78 10.43
C ALA A 246 15.57 13.61 11.91
N TYR A 247 15.76 12.36 12.36
CA TYR A 247 16.25 12.06 13.71
C TYR A 247 17.64 12.66 13.92
N ILE A 248 18.60 12.31 13.06
CA ILE A 248 19.99 12.80 13.07
C ILE A 248 20.02 14.33 13.16
N ARG A 249 19.22 15.01 12.33
CA ARG A 249 19.11 16.48 12.33
C ARG A 249 18.56 17.03 13.65
N ARG A 250 17.55 16.38 14.23
CA ARG A 250 16.88 16.85 15.45
C ARG A 250 17.72 16.64 16.71
N THR A 251 18.41 15.50 16.80
CA THR A 251 19.16 15.10 17.99
C THR A 251 20.64 15.48 17.91
N GLU A 252 21.08 16.02 16.78
CA GLU A 252 22.49 16.34 16.50
C GLU A 252 23.42 15.11 16.64
N THR A 253 22.85 13.92 16.45
CA THR A 253 23.57 12.64 16.50
C THR A 253 24.39 12.46 15.23
N SER A 254 25.63 11.96 15.31
CA SER A 254 26.41 11.62 14.11
C SER A 254 25.83 10.41 13.37
N ILE A 255 26.14 10.28 12.08
CA ILE A 255 25.70 9.12 11.28
C ILE A 255 26.20 7.81 11.90
N SER A 256 27.46 7.80 12.35
CA SER A 256 28.11 6.67 13.02
C SER A 256 27.38 6.25 14.31
N GLN A 257 27.00 7.22 15.14
CA GLN A 257 26.30 6.96 16.39
C GLN A 257 24.89 6.41 16.11
N TYR A 258 24.14 7.04 15.20
CA TYR A 258 22.80 6.55 14.82
C TYR A 258 22.87 5.12 14.26
N PHE A 259 23.88 4.82 13.43
CA PHE A 259 24.09 3.47 12.91
C PHE A 259 24.41 2.46 14.02
N THR A 260 25.17 2.87 15.04
CA THR A 260 25.47 2.04 16.21
C THR A 260 24.19 1.77 17.02
N ASP A 261 23.39 2.79 17.29
CA ASP A 261 22.11 2.68 18.01
C ASP A 261 21.12 1.78 17.24
N LEU A 262 21.18 1.78 15.91
CA LEU A 262 20.33 0.95 15.06
C LEU A 262 20.73 -0.55 15.08
N LYS A 263 21.98 -0.87 15.42
CA LYS A 263 22.46 -2.25 15.58
C LYS A 263 22.06 -2.86 16.93
N GLU A 264 21.95 -2.04 17.96
CA GLU A 264 21.54 -2.46 19.29
C GLU A 264 20.03 -2.73 19.33
N GLU A 265 19.62 -3.95 19.68
CA GLU A 265 18.22 -4.39 19.59
C GLU A 265 17.27 -3.50 20.42
N GLN A 266 17.69 -3.10 21.61
CA GLN A 266 16.87 -2.34 22.55
C GLN A 266 16.58 -0.91 22.05
N THR A 267 17.58 -0.25 21.48
CA THR A 267 17.48 1.11 20.92
C THR A 267 16.87 1.10 19.53
N ARG A 268 17.14 0.05 18.72
CA ARG A 268 16.62 -0.12 17.35
C ARG A 268 15.11 0.08 17.27
N TRP A 269 14.33 -0.61 18.11
CA TRP A 269 12.87 -0.45 18.06
C TRP A 269 12.40 0.90 18.60
N SER A 270 13.12 1.49 19.56
CA SER A 270 12.81 2.82 20.05
C SER A 270 12.92 3.86 18.93
N ILE A 271 14.02 3.86 18.18
CA ILE A 271 14.26 4.83 17.09
C ILE A 271 13.37 4.56 15.87
N LEU A 272 13.11 3.30 15.52
CA LEU A 272 12.24 2.96 14.38
C LEU A 272 10.76 3.24 14.67
N LYS A 273 10.35 3.18 15.93
CA LYS A 273 8.98 3.50 16.37
C LYS A 273 8.72 5.00 16.43
N GLU A 274 9.74 5.78 16.80
CA GLU A 274 9.57 7.18 17.15
C GLU A 274 8.88 7.96 16.01
N PRO A 275 7.67 8.51 16.22
CA PRO A 275 6.96 9.19 15.17
C PRO A 275 7.66 10.51 14.84
N GLU A 276 8.11 10.67 13.60
CA GLU A 276 8.63 11.96 13.13
C GLU A 276 7.47 12.89 12.74
N PHE A 277 7.52 14.17 13.09
CA PHE A 277 6.58 15.13 12.52
C PHE A 277 6.98 15.42 11.07
N ASP A 278 6.22 14.89 10.11
CA ASP A 278 6.40 15.16 8.69
C ASP A 278 5.30 16.12 8.22
N ARG A 279 5.68 17.38 7.96
CA ARG A 279 4.76 18.44 7.48
C ARG A 279 4.08 18.09 6.16
N TYR A 280 4.64 17.17 5.38
CA TYR A 280 4.09 16.74 4.11
C TYR A 280 3.12 15.55 4.25
N ARG A 281 2.84 15.08 5.48
CA ARG A 281 1.88 13.99 5.75
C ARG A 281 0.58 14.48 6.36
N LEU A 282 -0.44 13.64 6.26
CA LEU A 282 -1.73 13.89 6.89
C LEU A 282 -1.55 13.87 8.41
N HIS A 283 -2.15 14.83 9.11
CA HIS A 283 -2.01 15.07 10.55
C HIS A 283 -2.37 13.89 11.49
N ASN A 284 -2.81 12.74 10.97
CA ASN A 284 -3.28 11.59 11.76
C ASN A 284 -2.68 10.23 11.34
N SER A 285 -1.70 10.17 10.44
CA SER A 285 -1.01 8.92 10.09
C SER A 285 0.20 8.70 11.00
N SER A 286 0.32 7.51 11.60
CA SER A 286 1.56 7.13 12.30
C SER A 286 2.73 7.12 11.33
N ASN A 287 3.83 7.79 11.72
CA ASN A 287 5.08 7.84 10.96
C ASN A 287 6.10 6.80 11.44
N SER A 288 5.64 5.83 12.24
CA SER A 288 6.46 4.71 12.69
C SER A 288 6.76 3.75 11.54
N ILE A 289 8.03 3.46 11.29
CA ILE A 289 8.46 2.37 10.40
C ILE A 289 7.84 1.05 10.87
N LEU A 290 7.77 0.83 12.18
CA LEU A 290 7.28 -0.43 12.76
C LEU A 290 5.76 -0.65 12.57
N GLU A 291 5.00 0.40 12.27
CA GLU A 291 3.53 0.31 12.05
C GLU A 291 3.16 0.45 10.57
N THR A 292 4.14 0.76 9.70
CA THR A 292 3.90 1.09 8.29
C THR A 292 3.22 -0.06 7.55
N TRP A 293 3.58 -1.30 7.86
CA TRP A 293 3.12 -2.50 7.14
C TRP A 293 1.89 -3.17 7.76
N ASP A 294 1.39 -2.69 8.89
CA ASP A 294 0.27 -3.29 9.63
C ASP A 294 -0.98 -3.51 8.76
N PRO A 295 -1.42 -2.52 7.94
CA PRO A 295 -2.59 -2.73 7.08
C PRO A 295 -2.38 -3.89 6.08
N SER A 296 -1.16 -4.01 5.54
CA SER A 296 -0.82 -5.05 4.56
C SER A 296 -0.70 -6.42 5.21
N ILE A 297 -0.11 -6.51 6.41
CA ILE A 297 -0.06 -7.75 7.20
C ILE A 297 -1.46 -8.21 7.56
N HIS A 298 -2.32 -7.29 8.03
CA HIS A 298 -3.71 -7.59 8.33
C HIS A 298 -4.46 -8.06 7.08
N ARG A 299 -4.21 -7.42 5.93
CA ARG A 299 -4.83 -7.82 4.67
C ARG A 299 -4.42 -9.23 4.25
N ILE A 300 -3.14 -9.59 4.39
CA ILE A 300 -2.67 -10.96 4.12
C ILE A 300 -3.38 -11.97 5.00
N HIS A 301 -3.52 -11.68 6.30
CA HIS A 301 -4.23 -12.55 7.23
C HIS A 301 -5.68 -12.82 6.78
N GLN A 302 -6.39 -11.78 6.33
CA GLN A 302 -7.77 -11.91 5.84
C GLN A 302 -7.90 -12.76 4.57
N VAL A 303 -6.94 -12.66 3.64
CA VAL A 303 -7.05 -13.30 2.32
C VAL A 303 -6.34 -14.65 2.23
N ASN A 304 -5.35 -14.90 3.07
CA ASN A 304 -4.57 -16.14 3.06
C ASN A 304 -3.88 -16.37 4.42
N GLU A 305 -4.50 -17.20 5.25
CA GLU A 305 -4.01 -17.55 6.59
C GLU A 305 -2.64 -18.25 6.54
N LEU A 306 -2.42 -19.16 5.58
CA LEU A 306 -1.15 -19.88 5.43
C LEU A 306 0.00 -18.90 5.11
N ALA A 307 -0.24 -17.90 4.25
CA ALA A 307 0.73 -16.84 3.97
C ALA A 307 1.09 -16.07 5.24
N TYR A 308 0.09 -15.71 6.05
CA TYR A 308 0.30 -15.04 7.33
C TYR A 308 1.17 -15.90 8.26
N ILE A 309 0.88 -17.19 8.41
CA ILE A 309 1.65 -18.11 9.25
C ILE A 309 3.09 -18.24 8.74
N ILE A 310 3.29 -18.50 7.45
CA ILE A 310 4.62 -18.62 6.82
C ILE A 310 5.44 -17.36 7.09
N LEU A 311 4.85 -16.18 6.85
CA LEU A 311 5.51 -14.89 7.06
C LEU A 311 5.98 -14.75 8.51
N HIS A 312 5.10 -15.00 9.48
CA HIS A 312 5.41 -14.85 10.89
C HIS A 312 6.50 -15.82 11.36
N ILE A 313 6.44 -17.09 10.97
CA ILE A 313 7.49 -18.07 11.28
C ILE A 313 8.84 -17.62 10.71
N LEU A 314 8.87 -17.26 9.42
CA LEU A 314 10.10 -16.87 8.74
C LEU A 314 10.70 -15.57 9.27
N THR A 315 9.91 -14.71 9.92
CA THR A 315 10.46 -13.52 10.59
C THR A 315 11.38 -13.86 11.74
N TYR A 316 11.23 -15.01 12.42
CA TYR A 316 12.11 -15.44 13.52
C TYR A 316 13.31 -16.28 13.06
N VAL A 317 13.45 -16.50 11.75
CA VAL A 317 14.64 -17.16 11.19
C VAL A 317 15.72 -16.10 10.93
N ASP A 318 16.87 -16.26 11.59
CA ASP A 318 18.02 -15.34 11.57
C ASP A 318 18.85 -15.38 10.27
N LYS A 319 18.25 -15.87 9.17
CA LYS A 319 18.90 -15.83 7.86
C LYS A 319 18.36 -14.67 7.05
N GLN A 320 19.28 -13.87 6.48
CA GLN A 320 18.93 -12.88 5.46
C GLN A 320 18.38 -13.57 4.22
N THR A 321 19.03 -14.65 3.81
CA THR A 321 18.60 -15.52 2.70
C THR A 321 17.92 -16.77 3.23
N ILE A 322 16.66 -16.99 2.84
CA ILE A 322 15.78 -18.07 3.24
C ILE A 322 15.77 -19.13 2.13
N PRO A 323 16.38 -20.30 2.32
CA PRO A 323 16.31 -21.41 1.36
C PRO A 323 14.88 -21.94 1.22
N GLU A 324 14.54 -22.48 0.06
CA GLU A 324 13.21 -23.06 -0.22
C GLU A 324 12.76 -24.07 0.84
N ARG A 325 13.64 -24.97 1.30
CA ARG A 325 13.31 -25.94 2.37
C ARG A 325 12.80 -25.32 3.67
N LEU A 326 13.26 -24.11 4.03
CA LEU A 326 12.79 -23.43 5.24
C LEU A 326 11.38 -22.89 5.05
N LEU A 327 11.09 -22.41 3.85
CA LEU A 327 9.76 -21.98 3.46
C LEU A 327 8.80 -23.19 3.42
N ASP A 328 9.24 -24.31 2.85
CA ASP A 328 8.46 -25.56 2.80
C ASP A 328 8.09 -26.04 4.20
N ALA A 329 9.07 -26.08 5.11
CA ALA A 329 8.82 -26.48 6.50
C ALA A 329 7.86 -25.52 7.24
N ALA A 330 7.95 -24.21 6.97
CA ALA A 330 7.00 -23.25 7.51
C ALA A 330 5.58 -23.46 6.95
N ALA A 331 5.45 -23.82 5.67
CA ALA A 331 4.17 -24.15 5.06
C ALA A 331 3.56 -25.42 5.67
N VAL A 332 4.36 -26.49 5.83
CA VAL A 332 3.94 -27.74 6.47
C VAL A 332 3.49 -27.50 7.91
N TYR A 333 4.19 -26.62 8.64
CA TYR A 333 3.79 -26.25 9.99
C TYR A 333 2.40 -25.60 10.03
N GLY A 334 2.12 -24.69 9.09
CA GLY A 334 0.84 -23.97 9.00
C GLY A 334 -0.35 -24.84 8.58
N GLU A 335 -0.13 -25.88 7.76
CA GLU A 335 -1.19 -26.79 7.33
C GLU A 335 -0.77 -28.28 7.36
N ARG A 336 -0.92 -28.93 8.52
CA ARG A 336 -0.49 -30.33 8.75
C ARG A 336 -1.46 -31.44 8.29
N LYS A 337 -2.69 -31.13 7.85
CA LYS A 337 -3.79 -32.13 7.76
C LYS A 337 -4.46 -32.24 6.38
N GLN A 338 -3.72 -32.06 5.29
CA GLN A 338 -4.29 -32.03 3.94
C GLN A 338 -3.68 -33.07 3.00
N THR A 339 -4.41 -33.38 1.92
CA THR A 339 -3.87 -34.17 0.81
C THR A 339 -2.73 -33.40 0.14
N GLU A 340 -1.76 -34.13 -0.41
CA GLU A 340 -0.53 -33.57 -0.97
C GLU A 340 -0.82 -32.54 -2.08
N ASP A 341 -1.73 -32.84 -3.01
CA ASP A 341 -2.10 -31.93 -4.11
C ASP A 341 -2.75 -30.62 -3.62
N MET A 342 -3.61 -30.70 -2.59
CA MET A 342 -4.29 -29.53 -2.04
C MET A 342 -3.31 -28.65 -1.27
N PHE A 343 -2.39 -29.28 -0.53
CA PHE A 343 -1.33 -28.60 0.19
C PHE A 343 -0.41 -27.81 -0.76
N GLU A 344 0.10 -28.43 -1.84
CA GLU A 344 0.97 -27.75 -2.78
C GLU A 344 0.28 -26.59 -3.51
N SER A 345 -1.02 -26.72 -3.80
CA SER A 345 -1.81 -25.62 -4.36
C SER A 345 -1.92 -24.43 -3.40
N LYS A 346 -2.24 -24.69 -2.13
CA LYS A 346 -2.35 -23.65 -1.09
C LYS A 346 -1.02 -23.00 -0.77
N LYS A 347 0.06 -23.79 -0.70
CA LYS A 347 1.43 -23.29 -0.52
C LYS A 347 1.82 -22.36 -1.66
N ARG A 348 1.61 -22.77 -2.92
CA ARG A 348 1.89 -21.92 -4.09
C ARG A 348 1.12 -20.61 -4.03
N GLU A 349 -0.16 -20.68 -3.66
CA GLU A 349 -1.00 -19.49 -3.47
C GLU A 349 -0.49 -18.59 -2.34
N ALA A 350 -0.09 -19.16 -1.20
CA ALA A 350 0.47 -18.42 -0.07
C ALA A 350 1.77 -17.69 -0.44
N ILE A 351 2.71 -18.38 -1.08
CA ILE A 351 3.97 -17.80 -1.59
C ILE A 351 3.66 -16.66 -2.56
N ARG A 352 2.75 -16.89 -3.51
CA ARG A 352 2.32 -15.87 -4.47
C ARG A 352 1.78 -14.63 -3.77
N ARG A 353 0.93 -14.77 -2.74
CA ARG A 353 0.42 -13.62 -1.99
C ARG A 353 1.52 -12.87 -1.25
N LEU A 354 2.47 -13.56 -0.62
CA LEU A 354 3.62 -12.90 0.02
C LEU A 354 4.49 -12.13 -0.97
N LYS A 355 4.70 -12.69 -2.16
CA LYS A 355 5.41 -12.00 -3.26
C LYS A 355 4.65 -10.78 -3.76
N ASN A 356 3.34 -10.90 -3.97
CA ASN A 356 2.52 -9.80 -4.45
C ASN A 356 2.56 -8.58 -3.50
N PHE A 357 2.60 -8.81 -2.19
CA PHE A 357 2.75 -7.74 -1.20
C PHE A 357 4.21 -7.27 -0.99
N SER A 358 5.16 -7.81 -1.76
CA SER A 358 6.60 -7.55 -1.62
C SER A 358 7.18 -7.91 -0.25
N PHE A 359 6.53 -8.81 0.50
CA PHE A 359 7.06 -9.33 1.78
C PHE A 359 8.01 -10.50 1.59
N LEU A 360 7.94 -11.17 0.44
CA LEU A 360 8.85 -12.23 0.05
C LEU A 360 9.46 -11.90 -1.31
N ILE A 361 10.76 -11.70 -1.36
CA ILE A 361 11.52 -11.43 -2.59
C ILE A 361 12.18 -12.75 -3.00
N GLU A 362 11.96 -13.19 -4.23
CA GLU A 362 12.54 -14.43 -4.76
C GLU A 362 13.80 -14.12 -5.58
N HIS A 363 14.86 -14.84 -5.26
CA HIS A 363 16.14 -14.79 -5.96
C HIS A 363 16.39 -16.13 -6.65
N HIS A 364 16.81 -16.07 -7.91
CA HIS A 364 17.16 -17.24 -8.70
C HIS A 364 18.69 -17.35 -8.77
N SER A 365 19.24 -18.44 -8.23
CA SER A 365 20.64 -18.78 -8.47
C SER A 365 20.77 -19.63 -9.74
N GLY A 366 21.94 -19.61 -10.38
CA GLY A 366 22.22 -20.36 -11.61
C GLY A 366 22.03 -21.88 -11.49
N ASP A 367 22.04 -22.41 -10.27
CA ASP A 367 21.90 -23.84 -9.97
C ASP A 367 20.44 -24.32 -9.83
N ASN A 368 19.46 -23.55 -10.33
CA ASN A 368 18.02 -23.81 -10.17
C ASN A 368 17.55 -23.79 -8.70
N GLU A 369 18.40 -23.34 -7.78
CA GLU A 369 18.08 -23.18 -6.36
C GLU A 369 17.36 -21.84 -6.16
N ARG A 370 16.15 -21.92 -5.59
CA ARG A 370 15.37 -20.75 -5.21
C ARG A 370 15.69 -20.36 -3.79
N THR A 371 16.00 -19.08 -3.62
CA THR A 371 16.14 -18.48 -2.30
C THR A 371 15.24 -17.29 -2.17
N TYR A 372 14.86 -16.99 -0.95
CA TYR A 372 13.92 -15.93 -0.65
C TYR A 372 14.50 -14.96 0.36
N GLU A 373 13.97 -13.76 0.40
CA GLU A 373 14.36 -12.72 1.35
C GLU A 373 13.11 -12.03 1.89
N ILE A 374 13.11 -11.78 3.20
CA ILE A 374 12.14 -10.89 3.84
C ILE A 374 12.92 -9.67 4.30
N HIS A 375 12.44 -8.50 3.90
CA HIS A 375 13.05 -7.23 4.22
C HIS A 375 13.26 -7.05 5.74
N LYS A 376 14.44 -6.59 6.16
CA LYS A 376 14.81 -6.51 7.59
C LYS A 376 13.82 -5.68 8.40
N LEU A 377 13.48 -4.48 7.92
CA LEU A 377 12.51 -3.60 8.59
C LEU A 377 11.08 -4.19 8.65
N VAL A 378 10.71 -5.07 7.72
CA VAL A 378 9.43 -5.80 7.78
C VAL A 378 9.47 -6.85 8.88
N LYS A 379 10.61 -7.57 9.02
CA LYS A 379 10.82 -8.48 10.17
C LYS A 379 10.73 -7.70 11.49
N ASP A 380 11.37 -6.53 11.59
CA ASP A 380 11.32 -5.68 12.79
C ASP A 380 9.88 -5.28 13.13
N ALA A 381 9.11 -4.79 12.15
CA ALA A 381 7.72 -4.40 12.33
C ALA A 381 6.85 -5.58 12.83
N ILE A 382 6.98 -6.75 12.20
CA ILE A 382 6.21 -7.95 12.59
C ILE A 382 6.55 -8.38 14.01
N ARG A 383 7.84 -8.49 14.35
CA ARG A 383 8.29 -8.90 15.70
C ARG A 383 7.83 -7.90 16.76
N TYR A 384 8.00 -6.60 16.50
CA TYR A 384 7.56 -5.54 17.39
C TYR A 384 6.04 -5.61 17.66
N ASN A 385 5.23 -5.81 16.63
CA ASN A 385 3.78 -5.90 16.77
C ASN A 385 3.33 -7.14 17.54
N GLN A 386 3.99 -8.28 17.33
CA GLN A 386 3.70 -9.51 18.07
C GLN A 386 4.01 -9.35 19.57
N ARG A 387 5.17 -8.78 19.90
CA ARG A 387 5.56 -8.53 21.30
C ARG A 387 4.58 -7.59 22.01
N ASN A 388 4.16 -6.52 21.35
CA ASN A 388 3.23 -5.57 21.95
C ASN A 388 1.80 -6.10 22.08
N ALA A 389 1.34 -6.94 21.15
CA ALA A 389 0.05 -7.61 21.27
C ALA A 389 0.03 -8.51 22.52
N SER A 390 1.10 -9.30 22.74
CA SER A 390 1.24 -10.14 23.93
C SER A 390 1.32 -9.34 25.23
N ILE A 391 1.95 -8.16 25.23
CA ILE A 391 1.99 -7.25 26.40
C ILE A 391 0.59 -6.68 26.71
N LEU A 392 -0.18 -6.27 25.70
CA LEU A 392 -1.53 -5.73 25.90
C LEU A 392 -2.52 -6.79 26.41
N GLU A 393 -2.41 -8.04 25.93
CA GLU A 393 -3.19 -9.17 26.44
C GLU A 393 -2.78 -9.56 27.88
N GLY A 394 -1.49 -9.47 28.22
CA GLY A 394 -0.99 -9.67 29.59
C GLY A 394 -1.43 -8.58 30.59
N HIS A 395 -1.53 -7.33 30.14
CA HIS A 395 -1.98 -6.20 30.97
C HIS A 395 -3.51 -6.09 31.14
N GLU A 396 -4.33 -6.69 30.27
CA GLU A 396 -5.79 -6.80 30.52
C GLU A 396 -6.08 -7.63 31.79
N ASN A 397 -5.17 -8.50 32.21
CA ASN A 397 -5.26 -9.25 33.48
C ASN A 397 -4.78 -8.49 34.73
N LYS A 398 -4.12 -7.31 34.59
CA LYS A 398 -3.68 -6.46 35.72
C LYS A 398 -3.77 -4.96 35.38
N GLY A 399 -5.01 -4.45 35.44
CA GLY A 399 -5.51 -3.06 35.62
C GLY A 399 -4.71 -1.80 35.23
N ASN A 400 -5.36 -0.87 34.49
CA ASN A 400 -5.73 0.50 34.91
C ASN A 400 -6.70 1.14 33.86
N LYS A 401 -7.57 2.10 34.26
CA LYS A 401 -8.64 2.69 33.42
C LYS A 401 -8.14 3.43 32.16
N ASP A 402 -6.92 3.93 32.15
CA ASP A 402 -6.36 4.67 30.99
C ASP A 402 -5.77 3.74 29.91
N SER A 403 -5.23 2.58 30.29
CA SER A 403 -4.84 1.50 29.35
C SER A 403 -6.05 0.99 28.54
N ARG A 404 -7.24 0.94 29.17
CA ARG A 404 -8.49 0.60 28.49
C ARG A 404 -8.88 1.62 27.41
N ARG A 405 -8.48 2.89 27.53
CA ARG A 405 -8.80 3.92 26.52
C ARG A 405 -7.92 3.80 25.28
N LEU A 406 -6.64 3.49 25.44
CA LEU A 406 -5.72 3.27 24.31
C LEU A 406 -6.07 1.96 23.58
N GLY A 407 -6.28 0.87 24.32
CA GLY A 407 -6.77 -0.40 23.76
C GLY A 407 -8.16 -0.28 23.12
N ALA A 408 -9.05 0.56 23.66
CA ALA A 408 -10.33 0.86 23.04
C ALA A 408 -10.24 1.78 21.81
N CYS A 409 -9.21 2.63 21.70
CA CYS A 409 -9.01 3.47 20.52
C CYS A 409 -8.54 2.64 19.32
N ILE A 410 -7.60 1.73 19.57
CA ILE A 410 -7.16 0.70 18.63
C ILE A 410 -8.36 -0.19 18.26
N LYS A 411 -9.04 -0.81 19.24
CA LYS A 411 -10.25 -1.63 18.98
C LYS A 411 -11.38 -0.84 18.29
N ARG A 412 -11.53 0.48 18.47
CA ARG A 412 -12.55 1.31 17.78
C ARG A 412 -12.18 1.61 16.32
N GLN A 413 -10.89 1.79 16.00
CA GLN A 413 -10.47 1.85 14.60
C GLN A 413 -10.70 0.52 13.87
N PHE A 414 -10.61 -0.61 14.59
CA PHE A 414 -10.81 -1.95 14.00
C PHE A 414 -12.25 -2.51 14.08
N LYS A 415 -13.13 -1.98 14.95
CA LYS A 415 -14.53 -2.47 15.11
C LYS A 415 -15.50 -2.02 14.02
N ASN A 416 -15.14 -1.06 13.17
CA ASN A 416 -16.04 -0.57 12.12
C ASN A 416 -16.11 -1.47 10.87
N ASN A 417 -15.34 -2.57 10.82
CA ASN A 417 -15.45 -3.57 9.78
C ASN A 417 -16.00 -4.88 10.35
N GLY A 418 -17.25 -5.20 10.00
CA GLY A 418 -17.82 -6.55 9.89
C GLY A 418 -17.59 -7.54 11.05
N ARG A 419 -18.68 -7.94 11.72
CA ARG A 419 -18.70 -9.05 12.69
C ARG A 419 -18.20 -10.37 12.08
N GLY A 420 -16.92 -10.69 12.29
CA GLY A 420 -16.37 -12.04 12.25
C GLY A 420 -15.86 -12.41 13.64
N LYS A 421 -16.11 -13.65 14.09
CA LYS A 421 -15.49 -14.18 15.31
C LYS A 421 -13.97 -14.22 15.11
N GLU A 422 -13.22 -13.35 15.79
CA GLU A 422 -11.76 -13.38 15.80
C GLU A 422 -11.27 -14.61 16.60
N ASP A 423 -10.52 -15.49 15.94
CA ASP A 423 -9.62 -16.45 16.59
C ASP A 423 -8.46 -15.66 17.23
N PRO A 424 -7.99 -15.96 18.45
CA PRO A 424 -6.95 -15.16 19.09
C PRO A 424 -5.69 -15.24 18.24
N ARG A 425 -5.11 -14.09 17.89
CA ARG A 425 -3.82 -14.03 17.20
C ARG A 425 -2.84 -14.91 17.97
N LYS A 426 -2.28 -15.93 17.33
CA LYS A 426 -1.22 -16.74 17.96
C LYS A 426 -0.09 -15.78 18.34
N GLY A 427 0.26 -15.76 19.64
CA GLY A 427 1.23 -14.80 20.18
C GLY A 427 2.67 -15.08 19.72
N GLU A 428 3.59 -14.17 20.09
CA GLU A 428 5.02 -14.24 19.76
C GLU A 428 5.63 -15.62 20.09
N GLU A 429 5.36 -16.16 21.28
CA GLU A 429 5.89 -17.45 21.74
C GLU A 429 5.56 -18.61 20.78
N HIS A 430 4.39 -18.58 20.15
CA HIS A 430 3.99 -19.59 19.18
C HIS A 430 4.90 -19.59 17.95
N PHE A 431 5.13 -18.42 17.36
CA PHE A 431 5.92 -18.29 16.14
C PHE A 431 7.42 -18.47 16.39
N VAL A 432 7.92 -18.03 17.55
CA VAL A 432 9.28 -18.31 18.00
C VAL A 432 9.49 -19.81 18.17
N GLY A 433 8.58 -20.49 18.87
CA GLY A 433 8.63 -21.94 19.06
C GLY A 433 8.57 -22.71 17.74
N ALA A 434 7.68 -22.32 16.83
CA ALA A 434 7.57 -22.89 15.50
C ALA A 434 8.86 -22.74 14.68
N ALA A 435 9.46 -21.55 14.68
CA ALA A 435 10.72 -21.30 13.99
C ALA A 435 11.86 -22.15 14.58
N ALA A 436 11.94 -22.26 15.91
CA ALA A 436 12.94 -23.09 16.59
C ALA A 436 12.79 -24.58 16.23
N GLU A 437 11.57 -25.13 16.26
CA GLU A 437 11.26 -26.51 15.88
C GLU A 437 11.71 -26.80 14.43
N ILE A 438 11.35 -25.91 13.50
CA ILE A 438 11.70 -26.04 12.08
C ILE A 438 13.22 -25.99 11.87
N VAL A 439 13.90 -25.03 12.49
CA VAL A 439 15.36 -24.88 12.33
C VAL A 439 16.10 -26.06 12.96
N ALA A 440 15.65 -26.55 14.12
CA ALA A 440 16.23 -27.73 14.76
C ALA A 440 16.05 -29.00 13.91
N GLY A 441 14.87 -29.19 13.31
CA GLY A 441 14.60 -30.33 12.42
C GLY A 441 15.42 -30.30 11.12
N LEU A 442 15.56 -29.13 10.50
CA LEU A 442 16.28 -28.99 9.22
C LEU A 442 17.81 -28.87 9.36
N TYR A 443 18.29 -28.44 10.53
CA TYR A 443 19.70 -28.18 10.79
C TYR A 443 20.15 -28.72 12.16
N PRO A 444 20.01 -30.03 12.44
CA PRO A 444 20.27 -30.61 13.76
C PRO A 444 21.72 -30.40 14.25
N HIS A 445 22.68 -30.29 13.33
CA HIS A 445 24.09 -30.06 13.66
C HIS A 445 24.45 -28.59 13.95
N LYS A 446 23.55 -27.63 13.66
CA LYS A 446 23.80 -26.20 13.86
C LYS A 446 23.08 -25.61 15.08
N THR A 447 22.09 -26.30 15.64
CA THR A 447 21.23 -25.76 16.71
C THR A 447 21.68 -26.16 18.11
N GLY A 448 22.61 -27.11 18.27
CA GLY A 448 23.02 -27.63 19.59
C GLY A 448 21.89 -28.29 20.42
N LEU A 449 20.66 -28.27 19.91
CA LEU A 449 19.47 -28.85 20.50
C LEU A 449 19.38 -30.30 20.05
N ARG A 450 19.84 -31.23 20.89
CA ARG A 450 19.53 -32.65 20.75
C ARG A 450 18.00 -32.78 20.86
N THR A 451 17.36 -33.23 19.78
CA THR A 451 16.00 -33.78 19.86
C THR A 451 16.08 -34.98 20.80
N GLY A 452 15.43 -34.88 21.96
CA GLY A 452 15.34 -35.99 22.90
C GLY A 452 14.60 -37.14 22.24
N GLU A 453 15.33 -38.22 21.94
CA GLU A 453 14.73 -39.54 21.75
C GLU A 453 14.15 -39.97 23.10
N ALA A 454 12.84 -40.18 23.15
CA ALA A 454 12.19 -40.85 24.27
C ALA A 454 12.50 -42.36 24.19
N PRO A 455 12.68 -43.05 25.33
CA PRO A 455 13.06 -44.46 25.39
C PRO A 455 11.97 -45.42 24.92
#